data_AF-A0A7Y3F6Z6-F1
#
_entry.id   AF-A0A7Y3F6Z6-F1
#
_cell.length_a   1.000
_cell.length_b   1.000
_cell.length_c   1.000
_cell.angle_alpha   90.00
_cell.angle_beta   90.00
_cell.angle_gamma   90.00
#
_symmetry.space_group_name_H-M   'P 1'
#
loop_
_entity.id
_entity.type
_entity.pdbx_description
1 polymer ?
#
loop_
_entity_poly.entity_id
_entity_poly.type
_entity_poly.pdbx_seq_one_letter_code
_entity_poly.pdbx_strand_id
1 'polypeptide(L)'
;THEGGQDNNGQPVEGINDVWARIAGDSSTAASPIVLVDQTAGFNLSDLKADGVHPNTSGKAKIAAKWAAALDPQLDDEVVLVEPGGRWHIRRPGQADYTFFYGNPGDVPLFGDWDGDGLDTPGMYRPSNGFAYLTNTLPSNGGVGAGEIEFFFGIPGDQVFVGDWDGINGDSLGISRNGQIFLRNTNSTGFADLEFWFGLPTDIAFGADTDGDGKDSVIVYRQSNSFAYYTDDTSQGVAPTDGQLFFGIPGDQFVMGDWDGDGVDTPGIFRGSTSTIYLRNSNDTGNANESYSWGGSTWRPVAGRSTR
;
A
#
# COMPACT_ATOMS: atom_id res chain seq x y z
N THR A 1 32.73 2.06 -18.58
CA THR A 1 33.04 2.29 -20.00
C THR A 1 34.16 1.36 -20.44
N HIS A 2 33.80 0.25 -21.08
CA HIS A 2 34.77 -0.54 -21.86
C HIS A 2 34.03 -0.94 -23.13
N GLU A 3 34.12 -0.10 -24.15
CA GLU A 3 33.57 -0.37 -25.47
C GLU A 3 34.67 -0.98 -26.35
N GLY A 4 34.37 -2.12 -26.98
CA GLY A 4 34.97 -2.51 -28.25
C GLY A 4 36.24 -3.35 -28.20
N GLY A 5 36.20 -4.55 -27.60
CA GLY A 5 37.17 -5.62 -27.89
C GLY A 5 36.50 -6.75 -28.69
N GLN A 6 37.27 -7.55 -29.43
CA GLN A 6 36.83 -8.86 -29.88
C GLN A 6 37.48 -9.94 -29.00
N ASP A 7 36.76 -11.01 -28.71
CA ASP A 7 37.33 -12.15 -28.00
C ASP A 7 38.37 -12.87 -28.88
N ASN A 8 39.06 -13.87 -28.33
CA ASN A 8 40.08 -14.63 -29.08
C ASN A 8 39.52 -15.39 -30.31
N ASN A 9 38.20 -15.38 -30.52
CA ASN A 9 37.49 -16.00 -31.62
C ASN A 9 36.87 -14.98 -32.59
N GLY A 10 37.18 -13.69 -32.44
CA GLY A 10 36.67 -12.62 -33.32
C GLY A 10 35.21 -12.24 -33.08
N GLN A 11 34.59 -12.71 -31.99
CA GLN A 11 33.25 -12.28 -31.59
C GLN A 11 33.34 -10.94 -30.85
N PRO A 12 32.35 -10.03 -31.00
CA PRO A 12 32.30 -8.83 -30.17
C PRO A 12 32.31 -9.21 -28.69
N VAL A 13 33.24 -8.64 -27.91
CA VAL A 13 33.15 -8.71 -26.44
C VAL A 13 31.94 -7.88 -26.07
N GLU A 14 30.86 -8.55 -25.69
CA GLU A 14 29.71 -7.88 -25.10
C GLU A 14 30.17 -7.03 -23.91
N GLY A 15 29.64 -5.82 -23.79
CA GLY A 15 29.99 -4.95 -22.69
C GLY A 15 29.70 -5.64 -21.37
N ILE A 16 30.55 -5.45 -20.36
CA ILE A 16 30.34 -6.09 -19.04
C ILE A 16 28.94 -5.80 -18.48
N ASN A 17 28.38 -4.63 -18.79
CA ASN A 17 27.03 -4.23 -18.42
C ASN A 17 25.96 -5.07 -19.14
N ASP A 18 26.15 -5.39 -20.43
CA ASP A 18 25.24 -6.22 -21.22
C ASP A 18 25.26 -7.68 -20.71
N VAL A 19 26.43 -8.17 -20.30
CA VAL A 19 26.58 -9.48 -19.68
C VAL A 19 25.83 -9.53 -18.35
N TRP A 20 25.98 -8.51 -17.50
CA TRP A 20 25.26 -8.43 -16.23
C TRP A 20 23.75 -8.31 -16.42
N ALA A 21 23.29 -7.51 -17.38
CA ALA A 21 21.88 -7.37 -17.71
C ALA A 21 21.29 -8.71 -18.18
N ARG A 22 22.00 -9.46 -19.03
CA ARG A 22 21.57 -10.80 -19.46
C ARG A 22 21.55 -11.78 -18.28
N ILE A 23 22.61 -11.86 -17.48
CA ILE A 23 22.66 -12.78 -16.33
C ILE A 23 21.53 -12.48 -15.34
N ALA A 24 21.28 -11.20 -15.05
CA ALA A 24 20.15 -10.78 -14.22
C ALA A 24 18.83 -11.25 -14.84
N GLY A 25 18.59 -11.00 -16.12
CA GLY A 25 17.38 -11.47 -16.82
C GLY A 25 17.20 -12.99 -16.82
N ASP A 26 18.26 -13.74 -17.12
CA ASP A 26 18.23 -15.21 -17.22
C ASP A 26 18.09 -15.90 -15.85
N SER A 27 18.56 -15.26 -14.78
CA SER A 27 18.57 -15.82 -13.41
C SER A 27 17.45 -15.27 -12.53
N SER A 28 16.82 -14.16 -12.93
CA SER A 28 15.72 -13.55 -12.19
C SER A 28 14.47 -14.44 -12.27
N THR A 29 13.77 -14.58 -11.15
CA THR A 29 12.49 -15.29 -11.09
C THR A 29 11.46 -14.41 -10.39
N ALA A 30 10.18 -14.66 -10.61
CA ALA A 30 9.11 -13.95 -9.90
C ALA A 30 9.14 -14.13 -8.37
N ALA A 31 9.80 -15.17 -7.85
CA ALA A 31 9.96 -15.41 -6.41
C ALA A 31 11.31 -14.92 -5.85
N SER A 32 12.24 -14.52 -6.71
CA SER A 32 13.56 -13.99 -6.35
C SER A 32 14.02 -13.08 -7.49
N PRO A 33 13.45 -11.87 -7.58
CA PRO A 33 13.79 -10.93 -8.63
C PRO A 33 15.22 -10.44 -8.46
N ILE A 34 15.96 -10.35 -9.56
CA ILE A 34 17.29 -9.73 -9.59
C ILE A 34 17.17 -8.39 -10.31
N VAL A 35 17.39 -7.30 -9.57
CA VAL A 35 17.38 -5.95 -10.13
C VAL A 35 18.80 -5.43 -10.31
N LEU A 36 19.10 -4.96 -11.51
CA LEU A 36 20.36 -4.30 -11.82
C LEU A 36 20.22 -2.80 -11.59
N VAL A 37 21.03 -2.23 -10.70
CA VAL A 37 20.99 -0.80 -10.38
C VAL A 37 22.18 -0.09 -11.00
N ASP A 38 21.93 0.83 -11.93
CA ASP A 38 22.98 1.69 -12.50
C ASP A 38 23.41 2.71 -11.45
N GLN A 39 24.50 2.43 -10.76
CA GLN A 39 25.08 3.33 -9.75
C GLN A 39 25.83 4.53 -10.36
N THR A 40 26.10 4.53 -11.68
CA THR A 40 26.96 5.51 -12.35
C THR A 40 26.24 6.68 -13.05
N ALA A 41 25.08 6.48 -13.67
CA ALA A 41 24.39 7.58 -14.37
C ALA A 41 24.06 8.78 -13.44
N GLY A 42 24.50 10.00 -13.78
CA GLY A 42 24.27 11.19 -12.93
C GLY A 42 25.15 11.29 -11.68
N PHE A 43 26.05 10.34 -11.46
CA PHE A 43 27.07 10.40 -10.41
C PHE A 43 28.33 11.11 -10.95
N ASN A 44 28.80 12.16 -10.27
CA ASN A 44 29.92 12.99 -10.74
C ASN A 44 31.07 13.02 -9.72
N LEU A 45 32.25 13.51 -10.14
CA LEU A 45 33.41 13.65 -9.23
C LEU A 45 33.13 14.54 -8.01
N SER A 46 32.23 15.52 -8.14
CA SER A 46 31.79 16.38 -7.03
C SER A 46 30.99 15.64 -5.95
N ASP A 47 30.55 14.41 -6.23
CA ASP A 47 29.84 13.54 -5.29
C ASP A 47 30.81 12.65 -4.48
N LEU A 48 32.11 12.77 -4.72
CA LEU A 48 33.17 12.07 -3.99
C LEU A 48 33.79 12.95 -2.90
N LYS A 49 34.40 12.30 -1.92
CA LYS A 49 35.31 12.94 -0.98
C LYS A 49 36.59 13.35 -1.72
N ALA A 50 37.44 14.12 -1.04
CA ALA A 50 38.73 14.53 -1.58
C ALA A 50 39.65 13.35 -1.98
N ASP A 51 39.38 12.15 -1.51
CA ASP A 51 40.08 10.92 -1.89
C ASP A 51 39.70 10.38 -3.27
N GLY A 52 38.66 10.94 -3.92
CA GLY A 52 38.25 10.58 -5.27
C GLY A 52 37.70 9.15 -5.41
N VAL A 53 37.39 8.48 -4.31
CA VAL A 53 36.87 7.09 -4.33
C VAL A 53 35.69 6.86 -3.41
N HIS A 54 35.59 7.58 -2.28
CA HIS A 54 34.46 7.43 -1.37
C HIS A 54 33.38 8.48 -1.65
N PRO A 55 32.08 8.12 -1.62
CA PRO A 55 31.03 9.11 -1.74
C PRO A 55 31.01 10.05 -0.54
N ASN A 56 30.82 11.34 -0.82
CA ASN A 56 30.47 12.34 0.18
C ASN A 56 28.96 12.28 0.49
N THR A 57 28.43 13.21 1.28
CA THR A 57 26.99 13.21 1.65
C THR A 57 26.07 13.24 0.42
N SER A 58 26.37 14.05 -0.60
CA SER A 58 25.61 14.10 -1.86
C SER A 58 25.69 12.78 -2.61
N GLY A 59 26.90 12.21 -2.74
CA GLY A 59 27.09 10.92 -3.40
C GLY A 59 26.36 9.78 -2.71
N LYS A 60 26.34 9.75 -1.38
CA LYS A 60 25.58 8.75 -0.62
C LYS A 60 24.08 8.89 -0.86
N ALA A 61 23.54 10.11 -0.86
CA ALA A 61 22.12 10.36 -1.13
C ALA A 61 21.72 9.89 -2.53
N LYS A 62 22.55 10.16 -3.56
CA LYS A 62 22.30 9.69 -4.93
C LYS A 62 22.36 8.17 -5.07
N ILE A 63 23.34 7.54 -4.43
CA ILE A 63 23.44 6.07 -4.39
C ILE A 63 22.20 5.48 -3.71
N ALA A 64 21.76 6.06 -2.59
CA ALA A 64 20.56 5.64 -1.89
C ALA A 64 19.29 5.80 -2.75
N ALA A 65 19.10 6.96 -3.39
CA ALA A 65 17.95 7.21 -4.27
C ALA A 65 17.88 6.22 -5.45
N LYS A 66 19.03 5.81 -5.99
CA LYS A 66 19.08 4.80 -7.06
C LYS A 66 18.70 3.41 -6.58
N TRP A 67 19.11 3.05 -5.36
CA TRP A 67 18.68 1.80 -4.76
C TRP A 67 17.19 1.84 -4.42
N ALA A 68 16.68 2.97 -3.92
CA ALA A 68 15.25 3.16 -3.65
C ALA A 68 14.42 2.95 -4.92
N ALA A 69 14.69 3.69 -6.00
CA ALA A 69 13.97 3.55 -7.27
C ALA A 69 14.06 2.15 -7.92
N ALA A 70 15.07 1.35 -7.57
CA ALA A 70 15.21 -0.01 -8.06
C ALA A 70 14.47 -1.05 -7.19
N LEU A 71 14.16 -0.68 -5.95
CA LEU A 71 13.41 -1.48 -5.01
C LEU A 71 11.92 -1.09 -5.02
N ASP A 72 11.59 0.16 -5.38
CA ASP A 72 10.23 0.74 -5.52
C ASP A 72 9.22 -0.20 -6.19
N PRO A 73 9.50 -0.80 -7.36
CA PRO A 73 8.55 -1.71 -8.01
C PRO A 73 8.39 -3.07 -7.30
N GLN A 74 9.08 -3.29 -6.17
CA GLN A 74 8.87 -4.41 -5.25
C GLN A 74 8.23 -3.95 -3.92
N LEU A 75 7.91 -2.67 -3.82
CA LEU A 75 7.19 -2.09 -2.69
C LEU A 75 5.71 -1.87 -3.04
N ASP A 76 5.23 -2.42 -4.15
CA ASP A 76 3.85 -2.27 -4.60
C ASP A 76 2.86 -2.89 -3.60
N ASP A 77 1.75 -2.20 -3.43
CA ASP A 77 0.63 -2.68 -2.66
C ASP A 77 -0.13 -3.77 -3.41
N GLU A 78 -0.59 -4.74 -2.64
CA GLU A 78 -1.36 -5.85 -3.14
C GLU A 78 -2.83 -5.62 -2.81
N VAL A 79 -3.72 -5.77 -3.79
CA VAL A 79 -5.14 -5.92 -3.45
C VAL A 79 -5.34 -7.27 -2.77
N VAL A 80 -5.81 -7.24 -1.54
CA VAL A 80 -6.18 -8.40 -0.74
C VAL A 80 -7.70 -8.52 -0.72
N LEU A 81 -8.22 -9.70 -1.05
CA LEU A 81 -9.66 -9.95 -1.02
C LEU A 81 -10.05 -10.86 0.12
N VAL A 82 -11.08 -10.47 0.87
CA VAL A 82 -11.58 -11.21 2.02
C VAL A 82 -12.96 -11.76 1.75
N GLU A 83 -13.11 -13.07 1.81
CA GLU A 83 -14.39 -13.75 1.66
C GLU A 83 -15.31 -13.49 2.87
N PRO A 84 -16.65 -13.48 2.69
CA PRO A 84 -17.59 -13.39 3.82
C PRO A 84 -17.39 -14.45 4.90
N GLY A 85 -16.78 -15.59 4.55
CA GLY A 85 -16.43 -16.68 5.47
C GLY A 85 -15.20 -16.42 6.36
N GLY A 86 -14.52 -15.28 6.23
CA GLY A 86 -13.32 -14.94 7.00
C GLY A 86 -12.02 -15.50 6.40
N ARG A 87 -12.05 -15.95 5.15
CA ARG A 87 -10.86 -16.39 4.42
C ARG A 87 -10.27 -15.21 3.65
N TRP A 88 -8.98 -15.02 3.78
CA TRP A 88 -8.20 -13.97 3.13
C TRP A 88 -7.46 -14.55 1.94
N HIS A 89 -7.35 -13.75 0.88
CA HIS A 89 -6.69 -14.09 -0.36
C HIS A 89 -5.74 -12.96 -0.73
N ILE A 90 -4.47 -13.27 -0.89
CA ILE A 90 -3.44 -12.38 -1.42
C ILE A 90 -2.99 -12.96 -2.75
N ARG A 91 -3.08 -12.16 -3.81
CA ARG A 91 -2.61 -12.55 -5.14
C ARG A 91 -1.33 -11.81 -5.46
N ARG A 92 -0.32 -12.57 -5.83
CA ARG A 92 0.94 -12.04 -6.34
C ARG A 92 1.11 -12.44 -7.80
N PRO A 93 1.49 -11.53 -8.70
CA PRO A 93 1.71 -11.86 -10.10
C PRO A 93 2.64 -13.07 -10.28
N GLY A 94 2.23 -14.05 -11.08
CA GLY A 94 3.02 -15.24 -11.37
C GLY A 94 3.14 -16.26 -10.23
N GLN A 95 2.46 -16.05 -9.10
CA GLN A 95 2.42 -16.99 -7.98
C GLN A 95 1.01 -17.55 -7.77
N ALA A 96 0.91 -18.67 -7.05
CA ALA A 96 -0.38 -19.17 -6.60
C ALA A 96 -0.91 -18.28 -5.47
N ASP A 97 -2.24 -18.11 -5.41
CA ASP A 97 -2.89 -17.34 -4.36
C ASP A 97 -2.46 -17.82 -2.97
N TYR A 98 -2.05 -16.87 -2.14
CA TYR A 98 -1.74 -17.10 -0.73
C TYR A 98 -3.01 -16.90 0.07
N THR A 99 -3.42 -17.92 0.83
CA THR A 99 -4.71 -17.88 1.53
C THR A 99 -4.58 -18.24 2.99
N PHE A 100 -5.41 -17.68 3.85
CA PHE A 100 -5.45 -18.03 5.28
C PHE A 100 -6.78 -17.60 5.89
N PHE A 101 -7.04 -17.99 7.13
CA PHE A 101 -8.18 -17.51 7.91
C PHE A 101 -7.71 -16.54 8.98
N TYR A 102 -8.42 -15.43 9.12
CA TYR A 102 -8.23 -14.47 10.20
C TYR A 102 -9.55 -13.77 10.50
N GLY A 103 -9.96 -13.76 11.77
CA GLY A 103 -11.26 -13.26 12.20
C GLY A 103 -12.42 -14.24 11.97
N ASN A 104 -13.64 -13.76 12.19
CA ASN A 104 -14.89 -14.49 12.03
C ASN A 104 -15.76 -13.85 10.91
N PRO A 105 -16.74 -14.60 10.37
CA PRO A 105 -17.72 -14.03 9.46
C PRO A 105 -18.43 -12.78 10.03
N GLY A 106 -18.47 -11.71 9.24
CA GLY A 106 -19.10 -10.43 9.61
C GLY A 106 -18.16 -9.42 10.26
N ASP A 107 -16.92 -9.81 10.54
CA ASP A 107 -15.87 -8.88 10.92
C ASP A 107 -15.47 -7.98 9.72
N VAL A 108 -15.06 -6.75 10.02
CA VAL A 108 -14.56 -5.79 9.02
C VAL A 108 -13.05 -6.03 8.88
N PRO A 109 -12.56 -6.42 7.69
CA PRO A 109 -11.14 -6.63 7.48
C PRO A 109 -10.38 -5.30 7.52
N LEU A 110 -9.18 -5.33 8.11
CA LEU A 110 -8.20 -4.25 8.16
C LEU A 110 -6.86 -4.83 7.70
N PHE A 111 -6.01 -4.02 7.10
CA PHE A 111 -4.67 -4.41 6.68
C PHE A 111 -3.78 -3.19 6.92
N GLY A 112 -2.67 -3.40 7.63
CA GLY A 112 -1.84 -2.32 8.14
C GLY A 112 -0.51 -2.83 8.70
N ASP A 113 0.51 -1.98 8.68
CA ASP A 113 1.81 -2.17 9.34
C ASP A 113 1.73 -1.79 10.84
N TRP A 114 1.20 -2.69 11.67
CA TRP A 114 0.91 -2.38 13.07
C TRP A 114 2.14 -2.15 13.96
N ASP A 115 3.35 -2.52 13.52
CA ASP A 115 4.59 -2.40 14.29
C ASP A 115 5.73 -1.62 13.61
N GLY A 116 5.46 -1.02 12.46
CA GLY A 116 6.38 -0.12 11.77
C GLY A 116 7.54 -0.83 11.09
N ASP A 117 7.37 -2.10 10.69
CA ASP A 117 8.41 -2.89 10.02
C ASP A 117 8.36 -2.77 8.48
N GLY A 118 7.38 -2.03 7.96
CA GLY A 118 7.10 -1.77 6.56
C GLY A 118 6.29 -2.86 5.86
N LEU A 119 5.68 -3.78 6.61
CA LEU A 119 4.81 -4.83 6.08
C LEU A 119 3.42 -4.80 6.69
N ASP A 120 2.44 -4.76 5.82
CA ASP A 120 1.04 -4.89 6.17
C ASP A 120 0.67 -6.31 6.56
N THR A 121 -0.06 -6.41 7.66
CA THR A 121 -0.51 -7.67 8.23
C THR A 121 -1.99 -7.61 8.63
N PRO A 122 -2.66 -8.78 8.76
CA PRO A 122 -4.10 -8.80 8.98
C PRO A 122 -4.53 -8.14 10.29
N GLY A 123 -5.55 -7.30 10.19
CA GLY A 123 -6.36 -6.84 11.30
C GLY A 123 -7.84 -7.08 11.04
N MET A 124 -8.66 -6.93 12.07
CA MET A 124 -10.11 -6.89 11.92
C MET A 124 -10.78 -6.07 13.01
N TYR A 125 -11.87 -5.41 12.65
CA TYR A 125 -12.79 -4.82 13.61
C TYR A 125 -14.06 -5.67 13.73
N ARG A 126 -14.50 -5.94 14.97
CA ARG A 126 -15.71 -6.70 15.26
C ARG A 126 -16.84 -5.77 15.71
N PRO A 127 -17.79 -5.42 14.84
CA PRO A 127 -18.89 -4.52 15.22
C PRO A 127 -19.78 -5.08 16.33
N SER A 128 -19.84 -6.40 16.48
CA SER A 128 -20.71 -7.06 17.45
C SER A 128 -20.25 -6.92 18.91
N ASN A 129 -18.96 -6.60 19.14
CA ASN A 129 -18.43 -6.36 20.49
C ASN A 129 -17.58 -5.07 20.60
N GLY A 130 -17.28 -4.40 19.49
CA GLY A 130 -16.51 -3.16 19.46
C GLY A 130 -15.00 -3.34 19.62
N PHE A 131 -14.45 -4.53 19.36
CA PHE A 131 -13.01 -4.79 19.49
C PHE A 131 -12.30 -4.81 18.15
N ALA A 132 -11.09 -4.25 18.14
CA ALA A 132 -10.10 -4.49 17.10
C ALA A 132 -9.19 -5.65 17.51
N TYR A 133 -8.82 -6.49 16.54
CA TYR A 133 -7.87 -7.59 16.68
C TYR A 133 -6.84 -7.45 15.56
N LEU A 134 -5.57 -7.22 15.93
CA LEU A 134 -4.46 -7.04 15.00
C LEU A 134 -3.41 -8.12 15.23
N THR A 135 -2.64 -8.45 14.20
CA THR A 135 -1.47 -9.33 14.31
C THR A 135 -0.34 -8.78 13.46
N ASN A 136 0.89 -8.84 13.96
CA ASN A 136 2.09 -8.42 13.23
C ASN A 136 2.66 -9.55 12.36
N THR A 137 1.93 -10.65 12.22
CA THR A 137 2.39 -11.81 11.46
C THR A 137 1.38 -12.21 10.42
N LEU A 138 1.84 -12.36 9.19
CA LEU A 138 1.03 -12.96 8.14
C LEU A 138 0.86 -14.46 8.43
N PRO A 139 -0.38 -14.96 8.61
CA PRO A 139 -0.58 -16.39 8.88
C PRO A 139 -0.04 -17.26 7.75
N SER A 140 0.42 -18.48 8.06
CA SER A 140 0.92 -19.43 7.05
C SER A 140 -0.15 -19.76 6.00
N ASN A 141 0.25 -20.07 4.75
CA ASN A 141 -0.70 -20.47 3.70
C ASN A 141 -1.56 -21.68 4.12
N GLY A 142 -2.88 -21.53 4.05
CA GLY A 142 -3.90 -22.46 4.53
C GLY A 142 -4.12 -22.46 6.05
N GLY A 143 -3.41 -21.60 6.78
CA GLY A 143 -3.43 -21.53 8.24
C GLY A 143 -4.56 -20.69 8.82
N VAL A 144 -4.57 -20.61 10.15
CA VAL A 144 -5.49 -19.78 10.94
C VAL A 144 -4.64 -18.86 11.80
N GLY A 145 -4.78 -17.55 11.63
CA GLY A 145 -4.13 -16.57 12.48
C GLY A 145 -4.91 -16.28 13.76
N ALA A 146 -4.24 -15.67 14.73
CA ALA A 146 -4.83 -15.20 15.97
C ALA A 146 -4.40 -13.75 16.20
N GLY A 147 -5.28 -12.95 16.83
CA GLY A 147 -4.92 -11.60 17.23
C GLY A 147 -3.85 -11.61 18.32
N GLU A 148 -2.80 -10.82 18.11
CA GLU A 148 -1.72 -10.57 19.08
C GLU A 148 -2.02 -9.30 19.88
N ILE A 149 -2.72 -8.35 19.26
CA ILE A 149 -3.14 -7.09 19.85
C ILE A 149 -4.67 -7.06 19.82
N GLU A 150 -5.30 -6.86 20.99
CA GLU A 150 -6.76 -6.74 21.13
C GLU A 150 -7.10 -5.54 22.01
N PHE A 151 -7.98 -4.67 21.54
CA PHE A 151 -8.45 -3.52 22.31
C PHE A 151 -9.84 -3.07 21.88
N PHE A 152 -10.55 -2.44 22.80
CA PHE A 152 -11.84 -1.81 22.50
C PHE A 152 -11.62 -0.53 21.69
N PHE A 153 -12.35 -0.37 20.59
CA PHE A 153 -12.22 0.77 19.69
C PHE A 153 -13.59 1.20 19.14
N GLY A 154 -13.98 2.45 19.41
CA GLY A 154 -15.26 2.99 18.98
C GLY A 154 -16.48 2.42 19.68
N ILE A 155 -17.64 2.51 19.05
CA ILE A 155 -18.94 2.00 19.50
C ILE A 155 -19.67 1.29 18.35
N PRO A 156 -20.70 0.48 18.63
CA PRO A 156 -21.48 -0.15 17.57
C PRO A 156 -22.03 0.86 16.56
N GLY A 157 -21.75 0.65 15.27
CA GLY A 157 -22.16 1.52 14.17
C GLY A 157 -21.06 2.43 13.64
N ASP A 158 -19.91 2.49 14.30
CA ASP A 158 -18.74 3.19 13.79
C ASP A 158 -18.17 2.49 12.56
N GLN A 159 -17.71 3.29 11.60
CA GLN A 159 -16.84 2.82 10.55
C GLN A 159 -15.39 2.96 11.01
N VAL A 160 -14.64 1.85 11.00
CA VAL A 160 -13.21 1.82 11.31
C VAL A 160 -12.41 1.73 10.01
N PHE A 161 -11.29 2.45 9.94
CA PHE A 161 -10.33 2.45 8.84
C PHE A 161 -8.90 2.55 9.38
N VAL A 162 -7.92 2.35 8.51
CA VAL A 162 -6.49 2.22 8.83
C VAL A 162 -5.71 3.38 8.24
N GLY A 163 -4.64 3.77 8.92
CA GLY A 163 -3.56 4.58 8.34
C GLY A 163 -2.51 5.08 9.34
N ASP A 164 -1.40 5.61 8.82
CA ASP A 164 -0.33 6.27 9.56
C ASP A 164 -0.55 7.79 9.64
N TRP A 165 -1.30 8.23 10.65
CA TRP A 165 -1.70 9.64 10.80
C TRP A 165 -0.57 10.58 11.23
N ASP A 166 0.49 10.06 11.84
CA ASP A 166 1.58 10.89 12.35
C ASP A 166 2.93 10.69 11.65
N GLY A 167 3.03 9.68 10.79
CA GLY A 167 4.22 9.28 10.04
C GLY A 167 5.22 8.55 10.92
N ILE A 168 4.76 7.91 12.01
CA ILE A 168 5.64 7.31 13.02
C ILE A 168 5.07 5.98 13.54
N ASN A 169 5.89 4.94 13.39
CA ASN A 169 5.64 3.58 13.92
C ASN A 169 4.52 2.81 13.22
N GLY A 170 4.25 3.14 11.95
CA GLY A 170 3.32 2.39 11.11
C GLY A 170 1.86 2.74 11.40
N ASP A 171 0.98 1.80 11.08
CA ASP A 171 -0.44 2.02 10.99
C ASP A 171 -1.17 1.97 12.33
N SER A 172 -2.22 2.79 12.37
CA SER A 172 -3.15 2.86 13.47
C SER A 172 -4.58 3.01 12.98
N LEU A 173 -5.54 3.13 13.90
CA LEU A 173 -6.95 3.09 13.55
C LEU A 173 -7.62 4.47 13.61
N GLY A 174 -8.51 4.71 12.64
CA GLY A 174 -9.42 5.84 12.57
C GLY A 174 -10.88 5.40 12.69
N ILE A 175 -11.75 6.31 13.14
CA ILE A 175 -13.21 6.16 13.13
C ILE A 175 -13.84 7.28 12.29
N SER A 176 -14.73 6.90 11.39
CA SER A 176 -15.71 7.81 10.79
C SER A 176 -17.08 7.57 11.41
N ARG A 177 -17.65 8.64 11.98
CA ARG A 177 -18.97 8.63 12.61
C ARG A 177 -19.75 9.86 12.18
N ASN A 178 -20.74 9.67 11.32
CA ASN A 178 -21.64 10.74 10.86
C ASN A 178 -20.91 11.96 10.26
N GLY A 179 -19.82 11.75 9.52
CA GLY A 179 -18.99 12.82 8.93
C GLY A 179 -17.97 13.45 9.90
N GLN A 180 -17.89 12.93 11.13
CA GLN A 180 -16.82 13.27 12.07
C GLN A 180 -15.75 12.18 12.04
N ILE A 181 -14.49 12.60 11.96
CA ILE A 181 -13.29 11.77 11.93
C ILE A 181 -12.61 11.82 13.30
N PHE A 182 -12.20 10.66 13.79
CA PHE A 182 -11.44 10.47 15.02
C PHE A 182 -10.23 9.60 14.70
N LEU A 183 -9.02 10.14 14.84
CA LEU A 183 -7.78 9.40 14.56
C LEU A 183 -7.04 9.16 15.88
N ARG A 184 -6.39 8.01 15.98
CA ARG A 184 -5.63 7.63 17.16
C ARG A 184 -4.30 7.04 16.73
N ASN A 185 -3.19 7.59 17.21
CA ASN A 185 -1.84 7.23 16.78
C ASN A 185 -1.29 6.00 17.54
N THR A 186 -2.15 5.28 18.26
CA THR A 186 -1.76 4.11 19.05
C THR A 186 -2.83 3.02 19.00
N ASN A 187 -2.38 1.79 18.80
CA ASN A 187 -3.21 0.58 18.78
C ASN A 187 -3.59 0.13 20.21
N SER A 188 -4.33 0.98 20.91
CA SER A 188 -4.79 0.77 22.29
C SER A 188 -6.13 1.47 22.54
N THR A 189 -6.84 1.11 23.62
CA THR A 189 -8.06 1.84 24.00
C THR A 189 -7.72 3.24 24.56
N GLY A 190 -8.41 4.26 24.08
CA GLY A 190 -8.32 5.62 24.60
C GLY A 190 -9.11 6.64 23.76
N PHE A 191 -8.91 7.92 24.05
CA PHE A 191 -9.52 9.01 23.29
C PHE A 191 -8.81 9.23 21.94
N ALA A 192 -9.47 9.90 21.00
CA ALA A 192 -8.80 10.30 19.76
C ALA A 192 -7.68 11.29 20.04
N ASP A 193 -6.59 11.19 19.29
CA ASP A 193 -5.50 12.17 19.30
C ASP A 193 -5.84 13.35 18.36
N LEU A 194 -6.55 13.07 17.27
CA LEU A 194 -7.06 14.06 16.32
C LEU A 194 -8.57 13.87 16.12
N GLU A 195 -9.29 14.98 16.01
CA GLU A 195 -10.76 15.01 15.85
C GLU A 195 -11.17 16.17 14.96
N PHE A 196 -11.87 15.89 13.87
CA PHE A 196 -12.30 16.91 12.90
C PHE A 196 -13.50 16.42 12.08
N TRP A 197 -14.05 17.28 11.24
CA TRP A 197 -15.19 16.97 10.37
C TRP A 197 -14.72 16.91 8.92
N PHE A 198 -15.03 15.81 8.24
CA PHE A 198 -14.74 15.62 6.82
C PHE A 198 -15.74 14.62 6.21
N GLY A 199 -16.29 14.96 5.04
CA GLY A 199 -17.29 14.14 4.36
C GLY A 199 -18.71 14.22 4.93
N LEU A 200 -19.58 13.36 4.41
CA LEU A 200 -20.98 13.22 4.81
C LEU A 200 -21.18 11.95 5.67
N PRO A 201 -22.27 11.87 6.44
CA PRO A 201 -22.58 10.69 7.26
C PRO A 201 -22.64 9.34 6.54
N THR A 202 -22.83 9.35 5.22
CA THR A 202 -22.95 8.13 4.40
C THR A 202 -21.68 7.81 3.62
N ASP A 203 -20.66 8.66 3.70
CA ASP A 203 -19.41 8.43 3.01
C ASP A 203 -18.59 7.38 3.78
N ILE A 204 -17.79 6.61 3.05
CA ILE A 204 -16.94 5.54 3.58
C ILE A 204 -15.51 6.09 3.68
N ALA A 205 -14.96 6.18 4.89
CA ALA A 205 -13.60 6.67 5.12
C ALA A 205 -12.50 5.62 4.88
N PHE A 206 -11.32 6.09 4.44
CA PHE A 206 -10.07 5.35 4.23
C PHE A 206 -8.89 6.24 4.64
N GLY A 207 -7.74 5.64 4.96
CA GLY A 207 -6.44 6.29 5.04
C GLY A 207 -5.55 5.81 3.91
N ALA A 208 -4.71 6.70 3.39
CA ALA A 208 -3.69 6.42 2.38
C ALA A 208 -2.81 7.67 2.18
N ASP A 209 -1.54 7.51 1.81
CA ASP A 209 -0.58 8.58 1.52
C ASP A 209 -0.81 9.12 0.10
N THR A 210 -1.69 10.12 -0.06
CA THR A 210 -2.07 10.61 -1.40
C THR A 210 -1.10 11.61 -2.02
N ASP A 211 -0.11 12.09 -1.25
CA ASP A 211 0.88 13.09 -1.68
C ASP A 211 2.35 12.66 -1.55
N GLY A 212 2.59 11.45 -1.02
CA GLY A 212 3.90 10.80 -0.91
C GLY A 212 4.76 11.37 0.20
N ASP A 213 4.17 11.96 1.24
CA ASP A 213 4.90 12.58 2.35
C ASP A 213 5.24 11.61 3.50
N GLY A 214 4.73 10.37 3.41
CA GLY A 214 4.87 9.30 4.39
C GLY A 214 3.85 9.36 5.53
N LYS A 215 2.80 10.19 5.40
CA LYS A 215 1.65 10.21 6.29
C LYS A 215 0.36 9.99 5.51
N ASP A 216 -0.58 9.34 6.16
CA ASP A 216 -1.84 9.06 5.52
C ASP A 216 -2.79 10.26 5.57
N SER A 217 -3.21 10.66 4.37
CA SER A 217 -4.36 11.51 4.13
C SER A 217 -5.65 10.81 4.58
N VAL A 218 -6.69 11.59 4.89
CA VAL A 218 -8.04 11.03 5.08
C VAL A 218 -8.86 11.15 3.82
N ILE A 219 -9.36 10.02 3.33
CA ILE A 219 -10.19 9.92 2.13
C ILE A 219 -11.61 9.53 2.52
N VAL A 220 -12.61 10.13 1.88
CA VAL A 220 -14.02 9.72 1.99
C VAL A 220 -14.59 9.38 0.62
N TYR A 221 -15.06 8.14 0.45
CA TYR A 221 -15.69 7.64 -0.76
C TYR A 221 -17.22 7.71 -0.66
N ARG A 222 -17.83 8.42 -1.60
CA ARG A 222 -19.28 8.54 -1.72
C ARG A 222 -19.81 7.47 -2.67
N GLN A 223 -20.19 6.33 -2.09
CA GLN A 223 -20.72 5.17 -2.80
C GLN A 223 -21.88 5.48 -3.77
N SER A 224 -22.69 6.51 -3.47
CA SER A 224 -23.88 6.86 -4.25
C SER A 224 -23.58 7.49 -5.61
N ASN A 225 -22.38 8.06 -5.80
CA ASN A 225 -21.99 8.71 -7.04
C ASN A 225 -20.53 8.46 -7.46
N SER A 226 -19.80 7.61 -6.72
CA SER A 226 -18.43 7.18 -7.02
C SER A 226 -17.38 8.29 -7.01
N PHE A 227 -17.63 9.36 -6.25
CA PHE A 227 -16.62 10.36 -5.95
C PHE A 227 -15.85 10.01 -4.68
N ALA A 228 -14.54 10.17 -4.72
CA ALA A 228 -13.68 10.26 -3.54
C ALA A 228 -13.24 11.71 -3.32
N TYR A 229 -13.11 12.09 -2.06
CA TYR A 229 -12.60 13.38 -1.62
C TYR A 229 -11.51 13.10 -0.59
N TYR A 230 -10.40 13.83 -0.62
CA TYR A 230 -9.31 13.66 0.34
C TYR A 230 -8.88 15.00 0.94
N THR A 231 -8.27 14.92 2.12
CA THR A 231 -7.73 16.03 2.89
C THR A 231 -6.45 15.59 3.60
N ASP A 232 -5.46 16.47 3.60
CA ASP A 232 -4.23 16.34 4.39
C ASP A 232 -4.32 17.21 5.66
N ASP A 233 -5.29 18.12 5.69
CA ASP A 233 -5.60 18.93 6.87
C ASP A 233 -6.35 18.10 7.93
N THR A 234 -5.61 17.65 8.95
CA THR A 234 -6.12 16.95 10.14
C THR A 234 -6.36 17.90 11.32
N SER A 235 -6.40 19.22 11.09
CA SER A 235 -6.61 20.22 12.14
C SER A 235 -8.06 20.21 12.66
N GLN A 236 -8.21 20.64 13.91
CA GLN A 236 -9.52 20.70 14.59
C GLN A 236 -10.50 21.62 13.85
N GLY A 237 -11.68 21.10 13.52
CA GLY A 237 -12.73 21.87 12.85
C GLY A 237 -13.33 21.13 11.66
N VAL A 238 -13.75 21.87 10.63
CA VAL A 238 -14.18 21.29 9.35
C VAL A 238 -12.99 21.35 8.41
N ALA A 239 -12.46 20.19 8.04
CA ALA A 239 -11.33 20.10 7.12
C ALA A 239 -11.75 20.54 5.71
N PRO A 240 -10.89 21.27 4.99
CA PRO A 240 -11.07 21.55 3.56
C PRO A 240 -11.04 20.26 2.74
N THR A 241 -11.38 20.36 1.46
CA THR A 241 -11.12 19.30 0.48
C THR A 241 -9.91 19.73 -0.33
N ASP A 242 -8.79 19.02 -0.18
CA ASP A 242 -7.55 19.30 -0.90
C ASP A 242 -7.60 18.73 -2.33
N GLY A 243 -8.30 17.60 -2.49
CA GLY A 243 -8.62 17.08 -3.82
C GLY A 243 -9.84 16.18 -3.88
N GLN A 244 -10.26 15.89 -5.11
CA GLN A 244 -11.39 15.01 -5.40
C GLN A 244 -11.17 14.29 -6.73
N LEU A 245 -11.68 13.07 -6.82
CA LEU A 245 -11.63 12.26 -8.03
C LEU A 245 -12.91 11.45 -8.20
N PHE A 246 -13.17 11.04 -9.44
CA PHE A 246 -14.20 10.08 -9.78
C PHE A 246 -13.55 8.81 -10.33
N PHE A 247 -13.89 7.66 -9.76
CA PHE A 247 -13.40 6.37 -10.21
C PHE A 247 -14.42 5.25 -9.96
N GLY A 248 -14.68 4.46 -11.00
CA GLY A 248 -15.67 3.37 -10.97
C GLY A 248 -17.11 3.81 -11.25
N ILE A 249 -18.06 2.99 -10.80
CA ILE A 249 -19.51 3.22 -10.90
C ILE A 249 -20.19 2.90 -9.55
N PRO A 250 -21.43 3.39 -9.32
CA PRO A 250 -22.14 3.10 -8.07
C PRO A 250 -22.27 1.59 -7.83
N GLY A 251 -21.83 1.14 -6.65
CA GLY A 251 -21.82 -0.26 -6.26
C GLY A 251 -20.45 -0.93 -6.32
N ASP A 252 -19.45 -0.31 -6.94
CA ASP A 252 -18.05 -0.74 -6.81
C ASP A 252 -17.55 -0.50 -5.38
N GLN A 253 -16.68 -1.38 -4.88
CA GLN A 253 -16.03 -1.20 -3.58
C GLN A 253 -14.69 -0.50 -3.78
N PHE A 254 -14.45 0.58 -3.03
CA PHE A 254 -13.26 1.41 -3.14
C PHE A 254 -12.13 0.91 -2.23
N VAL A 255 -10.89 1.13 -2.64
CA VAL A 255 -9.66 0.87 -1.88
C VAL A 255 -8.57 1.84 -2.37
N MET A 256 -7.56 2.10 -1.55
CA MET A 256 -6.39 2.90 -1.89
C MET A 256 -5.13 2.06 -1.68
N GLY A 257 -4.08 2.33 -2.46
CA GLY A 257 -2.78 1.70 -2.31
C GLY A 257 -1.81 2.14 -3.40
N ASP A 258 -0.52 1.88 -3.19
CA ASP A 258 0.56 2.19 -4.12
C ASP A 258 0.72 1.05 -5.15
N TRP A 259 -0.06 1.10 -6.24
CA TRP A 259 -0.12 0.01 -7.21
C TRP A 259 1.11 -0.09 -8.13
N ASP A 260 1.89 0.98 -8.28
CA ASP A 260 3.09 1.01 -9.12
C ASP A 260 4.41 1.25 -8.37
N GLY A 261 4.34 1.29 -7.04
CA GLY A 261 5.49 1.35 -6.17
C GLY A 261 6.18 2.70 -6.23
N ASP A 262 5.46 3.81 -6.46
CA ASP A 262 6.06 5.15 -6.54
C ASP A 262 6.00 5.93 -5.22
N GLY A 263 5.47 5.29 -4.17
CA GLY A 263 5.27 5.83 -2.83
C GLY A 263 4.03 6.70 -2.68
N VAL A 264 3.16 6.77 -3.69
CA VAL A 264 1.89 7.51 -3.62
C VAL A 264 0.71 6.55 -3.74
N ASP A 265 -0.16 6.56 -2.73
CA ASP A 265 -1.37 5.77 -2.75
C ASP A 265 -2.41 6.37 -3.72
N THR A 266 -2.96 5.49 -4.55
CA THR A 266 -3.84 5.87 -5.65
C THR A 266 -5.09 4.99 -5.69
N PRO A 267 -6.18 5.40 -6.39
CA PRO A 267 -7.46 4.73 -6.23
C PRO A 267 -7.54 3.38 -6.94
N GLY A 268 -8.09 2.40 -6.21
CA GLY A 268 -8.51 1.09 -6.70
C GLY A 268 -10.01 0.89 -6.51
N ILE A 269 -10.62 0.04 -7.37
CA ILE A 269 -11.98 -0.46 -7.14
C ILE A 269 -12.09 -1.97 -7.38
N PHE A 270 -12.93 -2.62 -6.58
CA PHE A 270 -13.42 -3.97 -6.83
C PHE A 270 -14.88 -3.95 -7.28
N ARG A 271 -15.11 -4.39 -8.52
CA ARG A 271 -16.44 -4.58 -9.09
C ARG A 271 -16.90 -6.00 -8.86
N GLY A 272 -17.67 -6.21 -7.80
CA GLY A 272 -18.20 -7.53 -7.44
C GLY A 272 -19.07 -8.17 -8.54
N SER A 273 -19.82 -7.39 -9.33
CA SER A 273 -20.69 -7.94 -10.38
C SER A 273 -19.94 -8.65 -11.51
N THR A 274 -18.67 -8.32 -11.73
CA THR A 274 -17.80 -8.94 -12.74
C THR A 274 -16.56 -9.59 -12.14
N SER A 275 -16.43 -9.59 -10.80
CA SER A 275 -15.21 -9.95 -10.08
C SER A 275 -13.97 -9.30 -10.70
N THR A 276 -14.02 -8.00 -10.98
CA THR A 276 -12.93 -7.28 -11.66
C THR A 276 -12.38 -6.20 -10.76
N ILE A 277 -11.06 -6.19 -10.62
CA ILE A 277 -10.29 -5.14 -9.96
C ILE A 277 -9.85 -4.15 -11.04
N TYR A 278 -9.95 -2.86 -10.76
CA TYR A 278 -9.42 -1.79 -11.60
C TYR A 278 -8.54 -0.89 -10.73
N LEU A 279 -7.30 -0.67 -11.17
CA LEU A 279 -6.30 0.13 -10.47
C LEU A 279 -5.93 1.33 -11.32
N ARG A 280 -5.70 2.48 -10.68
CA ARG A 280 -5.30 3.71 -11.32
C ARG A 280 -4.13 4.29 -10.55
N ASN A 281 -3.09 4.70 -11.26
CA ASN A 281 -1.82 5.15 -10.68
C ASN A 281 -1.75 6.68 -10.62
N SER A 282 -2.89 7.32 -10.35
CA SER A 282 -2.96 8.78 -10.23
C SER A 282 -4.21 9.24 -9.49
N ASN A 283 -4.05 10.25 -8.63
CA ASN A 283 -5.11 10.88 -7.84
C ASN A 283 -5.93 11.92 -8.63
N ASP A 284 -6.34 11.55 -9.86
CA ASP A 284 -7.20 12.34 -10.74
C ASP A 284 -8.29 11.47 -11.39
N THR A 285 -9.29 12.12 -12.02
CA THR A 285 -10.39 11.40 -12.67
C THR A 285 -9.94 10.78 -13.99
N GLY A 286 -10.13 9.48 -14.17
CA GLY A 286 -9.83 8.82 -15.44
C GLY A 286 -10.12 7.32 -15.47
N ASN A 287 -9.62 6.66 -16.51
CA ASN A 287 -9.76 5.22 -16.69
C ASN A 287 -8.72 4.47 -15.84
N ALA A 288 -8.95 3.18 -15.60
CA ALA A 288 -7.96 2.34 -14.95
C ALA A 288 -6.69 2.23 -15.81
N ASN A 289 -5.53 2.25 -15.16
CA ASN A 289 -4.24 1.88 -15.75
C ASN A 289 -4.17 0.37 -15.92
N GLU A 290 -4.66 -0.36 -14.90
CA GLU A 290 -4.65 -1.81 -14.88
C GLU A 290 -6.02 -2.39 -14.51
N SER A 291 -6.31 -3.59 -15.02
CA SER A 291 -7.47 -4.34 -14.57
C SER A 291 -7.30 -5.83 -14.76
N TYR A 292 -7.89 -6.60 -13.85
CA TYR A 292 -7.87 -8.05 -13.91
C TYR A 292 -9.06 -8.64 -13.16
N SER A 293 -9.50 -9.84 -13.57
CA SER A 293 -10.58 -10.55 -12.89
C SER A 293 -10.04 -11.53 -11.86
N TRP A 294 -10.56 -11.42 -10.63
CA TRP A 294 -10.18 -12.25 -9.50
C TRP A 294 -11.20 -12.11 -8.35
N GLY A 295 -11.32 -13.17 -7.55
CA GLY A 295 -12.20 -13.21 -6.38
C GLY A 295 -13.69 -13.43 -6.66
N GLY A 296 -14.45 -13.53 -5.57
CA GLY A 296 -15.90 -13.73 -5.56
C GLY A 296 -16.67 -12.42 -5.50
N SER A 297 -17.90 -12.41 -6.02
CA SER A 297 -18.70 -11.19 -6.22
C SER A 297 -19.07 -10.41 -4.94
N THR A 298 -18.87 -11.00 -3.76
CA THR A 298 -19.19 -10.42 -2.46
C THR A 298 -17.96 -10.30 -1.55
N TRP A 299 -16.77 -10.56 -2.08
CA TRP A 299 -15.53 -10.41 -1.33
C TRP A 299 -15.25 -8.91 -1.12
N ARG A 300 -14.52 -8.58 -0.05
CA ARG A 300 -14.17 -7.19 0.30
C ARG A 300 -12.70 -6.94 0.01
N PRO A 301 -12.34 -5.84 -0.68
CA PRO A 301 -10.96 -5.44 -0.86
C PRO A 301 -10.44 -4.74 0.41
N VAL A 302 -9.18 -5.02 0.71
CA VAL A 302 -8.25 -4.16 1.45
C VAL A 302 -6.95 -4.13 0.64
N ALA A 303 -6.03 -3.25 1.00
CA ALA A 303 -4.74 -3.13 0.32
C ALA A 303 -3.65 -2.80 1.32
N GLY A 304 -2.42 -2.93 0.85
CA GLY A 304 -1.19 -2.83 1.62
C GLY A 304 -0.19 -3.88 1.12
N ARG A 305 1.02 -3.80 1.66
CA ARG A 305 2.17 -4.57 1.23
C ARG A 305 2.51 -5.70 2.19
N SER A 306 2.28 -6.94 1.77
CA SER A 306 2.51 -8.12 2.60
C SER A 306 3.88 -8.79 2.42
N THR A 307 4.75 -8.26 1.55
CA THR A 307 6.07 -8.82 1.23
C THR A 307 7.16 -7.77 1.12
N ARG A 308 8.39 -8.17 1.48
CA ARG A 308 9.60 -7.36 1.35
C ARG A 308 10.14 -7.32 -0.07
#